data_AF-A0A496UGG3-F1
#
_entry.id   AF-A0A496UGG3-F1
#
_cell.length_a   1.000
_cell.length_b   1.000
_cell.length_c   1.000
_cell.angle_alpha   90.00
_cell.angle_beta   90.00
_cell.angle_gamma   90.00
#
_symmetry.space_group_name_H-M   'P 1'
#
loop_
_entity.id
_entity.type
_entity.pdbx_description
1 polymer ?
#
loop_
_entity_poly.entity_id
_entity_poly.type
_entity_poly.pdbx_seq_one_letter_code
_entity_poly.pdbx_strand_id
1 'polypeptide(L)'
;RERGTLMKRLAFLLSILAIAMFTACGEQADEGTQIPEDTDEAAMVEVTITNGLEMWDIYFILIDPSDDMWGEDRLGEDILASGESFTVEIEEGTWDIMVTDEDGDTYTLWQVEIGAEGYQWNVTLDDMDAGWDEDEYFEPKIVESGEGTTFISIINDLGGYDIFYVYVDASDSPWGEDRLGAELLYQDDELIVWVDPGTYDIKVEDVDGDTYTLWGIDVDENGFEWFVTLDDMDSMSDDVVYEGVSLETGDGIAPVTILNDLGGWDIFYVYVDPSDGPWGEDRLGADILTESSDITVWVDPGTYDMKVEDVDGDTYTLWGIDVDENGFEWAVNLDDMD
;
A
#
# COMPACT_ATOMS: atom_id res chain seq x y z
N ARG A 1 46.54 -49.76 19.57
CA ARG A 1 45.81 -49.00 20.62
C ARG A 1 44.68 -48.29 19.89
N GLU A 2 43.59 -49.01 19.60
CA GLU A 2 42.40 -49.18 20.47
C GLU A 2 41.62 -47.86 20.60
N ARG A 3 40.29 -47.77 20.41
CA ARG A 3 39.23 -48.64 19.85
C ARG A 3 37.90 -47.86 20.05
N GLY A 4 36.87 -48.13 19.24
CA GLY A 4 35.45 -47.75 19.48
C GLY A 4 34.91 -46.75 18.46
N THR A 5 34.25 -47.06 17.32
CA THR A 5 33.13 -47.98 16.99
C THR A 5 31.92 -47.79 17.93
N LEU A 6 30.68 -47.58 17.47
CA LEU A 6 29.95 -48.37 16.46
C LEU A 6 28.60 -47.68 16.03
N MET A 7 28.24 -47.84 14.76
CA MET A 7 26.90 -47.64 14.15
C MET A 7 25.81 -48.59 14.73
N LYS A 8 24.52 -48.26 14.51
CA LYS A 8 23.44 -49.08 13.85
C LYS A 8 22.05 -48.67 14.36
N ARG A 9 21.13 -48.16 13.53
CA ARG A 9 20.07 -48.90 12.77
C ARG A 9 19.44 -50.06 13.55
N LEU A 10 18.11 -50.07 13.74
CA LEU A 10 17.17 -51.03 13.11
C LEU A 10 15.78 -51.01 13.80
N ALA A 11 14.74 -51.06 12.98
CA ALA A 11 13.32 -51.22 13.30
C ALA A 11 12.98 -52.52 14.07
N PHE A 12 11.80 -52.59 14.69
CA PHE A 12 10.90 -53.76 14.61
C PHE A 12 9.49 -53.45 15.19
N LEU A 13 8.47 -53.65 14.36
CA LEU A 13 7.06 -53.88 14.70
C LEU A 13 6.90 -55.23 15.42
N LEU A 14 6.07 -55.33 16.46
CA LEU A 14 4.92 -56.26 16.47
C LEU A 14 4.05 -56.14 17.73
N SER A 15 2.77 -56.27 17.45
CA SER A 15 1.59 -56.49 18.29
C SER A 15 1.69 -57.64 19.30
N ILE A 16 0.88 -57.59 20.38
CA ILE A 16 0.01 -58.68 20.86
C ILE A 16 -1.06 -58.12 21.83
N LEU A 17 -2.29 -58.53 21.54
CA LEU A 17 -3.55 -58.34 22.23
C LEU A 17 -3.76 -59.41 23.32
N ALA A 18 -4.59 -59.08 24.32
CA ALA A 18 -5.55 -59.96 25.03
C ALA A 18 -5.35 -60.21 26.55
N ILE A 19 -6.10 -59.41 27.33
CA ILE A 19 -7.17 -59.78 28.28
C ILE A 19 -6.93 -60.94 29.27
N ALA A 20 -7.06 -60.64 30.57
CA ALA A 20 -7.81 -61.47 31.52
C ALA A 20 -8.31 -60.63 32.71
N MET A 21 -9.63 -60.68 32.94
CA MET A 21 -10.33 -60.17 34.13
C MET A 21 -9.98 -60.97 35.38
N PHE A 22 -10.15 -60.38 36.57
CA PHE A 22 -11.04 -60.89 37.65
C PHE A 22 -11.08 -59.90 38.85
N THR A 23 -12.28 -59.36 39.08
CA THR A 23 -12.93 -58.96 40.35
C THR A 23 -12.17 -59.03 41.68
N ALA A 24 -12.21 -57.95 42.48
CA ALA A 24 -12.99 -57.89 43.74
C ALA A 24 -12.64 -56.66 44.63
N CYS A 25 -13.70 -55.95 45.04
CA CYS A 25 -13.92 -55.15 46.25
C CYS A 25 -12.76 -54.35 46.90
N GLY A 26 -12.89 -53.03 46.90
CA GLY A 26 -12.15 -52.14 47.80
C GLY A 26 -12.62 -50.69 47.64
N GLU A 27 -13.50 -50.28 48.54
CA GLU A 27 -14.13 -48.97 48.63
C GLU A 27 -13.14 -47.89 49.06
N GLN A 28 -12.92 -46.86 48.23
CA GLN A 28 -12.51 -45.54 48.69
C GLN A 28 -12.80 -44.50 47.60
N ALA A 29 -13.68 -43.56 47.92
CA ALA A 29 -13.98 -42.41 47.09
C ALA A 29 -12.74 -41.51 46.96
N ASP A 30 -12.38 -41.19 45.73
CA ASP A 30 -11.68 -39.95 45.40
C ASP A 30 -12.32 -39.42 44.11
N GLU A 31 -12.80 -38.20 44.18
CA GLU A 31 -13.57 -37.51 43.15
C GLU A 31 -12.66 -37.15 41.97
N GLY A 32 -12.54 -38.08 41.02
CA GLY A 32 -11.96 -37.80 39.70
C GLY A 32 -13.03 -37.23 38.78
N THR A 33 -13.28 -35.92 38.90
CA THR A 33 -14.00 -35.12 37.91
C THR A 33 -13.44 -35.44 36.52
N GLN A 34 -14.27 -35.98 35.64
CA GLN A 34 -13.96 -36.05 34.22
C GLN A 34 -13.85 -34.60 33.74
N ILE A 35 -12.62 -34.16 33.47
CA ILE A 35 -12.37 -32.95 32.70
C ILE A 35 -12.97 -33.24 31.32
N PRO A 36 -14.00 -32.50 30.86
CA PRO A 36 -14.37 -32.56 29.46
C PRO A 36 -13.17 -32.01 28.70
N GLU A 37 -12.66 -32.77 27.72
CA GLU A 37 -11.93 -32.13 26.64
C GLU A 37 -12.95 -31.23 25.92
N ASP A 38 -13.07 -29.98 26.39
CA ASP A 38 -13.52 -28.87 25.54
C ASP A 38 -12.46 -28.74 24.45
N THR A 39 -12.65 -29.51 23.39
CA THR A 39 -12.36 -28.97 22.07
C THR A 39 -13.43 -27.93 21.82
N ASP A 40 -13.14 -26.67 22.21
CA ASP A 40 -13.79 -25.48 21.68
C ASP A 40 -13.57 -25.49 20.17
N GLU A 41 -14.39 -26.25 19.45
CA GLU A 41 -14.59 -26.08 18.02
C GLU A 41 -15.36 -24.76 17.93
N ALA A 42 -14.65 -23.68 17.59
CA ALA A 42 -15.26 -22.36 17.45
C ALA A 42 -16.49 -22.50 16.55
N ALA A 43 -17.64 -22.09 17.08
CA ALA A 43 -18.89 -22.26 16.38
C ALA A 43 -18.87 -21.34 15.15
N MET A 44 -18.86 -21.96 13.97
CA MET A 44 -18.97 -21.25 12.70
C MET A 44 -20.43 -20.82 12.50
N VAL A 45 -20.62 -19.57 12.08
CA VAL A 45 -21.91 -18.91 11.86
C VAL A 45 -21.91 -18.21 10.50
N GLU A 46 -23.09 -18.10 9.90
CA GLU A 46 -23.24 -17.49 8.58
C GLU A 46 -23.43 -15.97 8.68
N VAL A 47 -22.68 -15.24 7.86
CA VAL A 47 -22.93 -13.82 7.56
C VAL A 47 -23.41 -13.71 6.13
N THR A 48 -24.55 -13.06 5.93
CA THR A 48 -25.11 -12.81 4.58
C THR A 48 -25.20 -11.32 4.32
N ILE A 49 -24.58 -10.87 3.23
CA ILE A 49 -24.61 -9.49 2.74
C ILE A 49 -25.44 -9.46 1.47
N THR A 50 -26.44 -8.60 1.39
CA THR A 50 -27.29 -8.41 0.21
C THR A 50 -27.07 -7.03 -0.36
N ASN A 51 -26.77 -6.94 -1.65
CA ASN A 51 -26.67 -5.66 -2.35
C ASN A 51 -28.07 -5.07 -2.53
N GLY A 52 -28.41 -4.04 -1.77
CA GLY A 52 -29.65 -3.28 -1.89
C GLY A 52 -29.49 -1.88 -2.49
N LEU A 53 -28.36 -1.57 -3.14
CA LEU A 53 -27.99 -0.24 -3.67
C LEU A 53 -28.74 0.17 -4.95
N GLU A 54 -29.79 -0.56 -5.30
CA GLU A 54 -30.65 -0.38 -6.49
C GLU A 54 -29.95 -0.43 -7.86
N MET A 55 -29.01 0.48 -8.13
CA MET A 55 -28.34 0.64 -9.43
C MET A 55 -26.84 0.35 -9.40
N TRP A 56 -26.25 0.23 -8.22
CA TRP A 56 -24.81 0.05 -8.03
C TRP A 56 -24.46 -1.39 -7.72
N ASP A 57 -23.37 -1.88 -8.30
CA ASP A 57 -22.81 -3.20 -8.06
C ASP A 57 -21.72 -3.13 -6.99
N ILE A 58 -21.60 -4.15 -6.14
CA ILE A 58 -20.55 -4.23 -5.10
C ILE A 58 -19.34 -4.97 -5.65
N TYR A 59 -18.17 -4.35 -5.54
CA TYR A 59 -16.89 -4.85 -6.07
C TYR A 59 -16.01 -5.48 -5.00
N PHE A 60 -16.10 -5.01 -3.75
CA PHE A 60 -15.27 -5.53 -2.65
C PHE A 60 -16.09 -5.78 -1.39
N ILE A 61 -15.74 -6.84 -0.66
CA ILE A 61 -16.31 -7.18 0.65
C ILE A 61 -15.17 -7.57 1.61
N LEU A 62 -14.91 -6.75 2.62
CA LEU A 62 -13.98 -7.05 3.71
C LEU A 62 -14.75 -7.46 4.97
N ILE A 63 -14.30 -8.53 5.63
CA ILE A 63 -14.90 -9.07 6.86
C ILE A 63 -13.76 -9.57 7.74
N ASP A 64 -13.45 -8.85 8.81
CA ASP A 64 -12.32 -9.15 9.70
C ASP A 64 -12.67 -8.90 11.18
N PRO A 65 -12.00 -9.57 12.13
CA PRO A 65 -12.21 -9.33 13.56
C PRO A 65 -11.95 -7.86 13.89
N SER A 66 -12.77 -7.25 14.77
CA SER A 66 -12.64 -5.81 15.08
C SER A 66 -11.35 -5.41 15.81
N ASP A 67 -10.51 -6.37 16.19
CA ASP A 67 -9.19 -6.15 16.78
C ASP A 67 -8.03 -6.42 15.80
N ASP A 68 -8.32 -6.77 14.56
CA ASP A 68 -7.37 -6.98 13.48
C ASP A 68 -7.43 -5.86 12.42
N MET A 69 -6.43 -5.80 11.55
CA MET A 69 -6.45 -4.93 10.37
C MET A 69 -7.26 -5.61 9.26
N TRP A 70 -7.82 -4.80 8.36
CA TRP A 70 -8.50 -5.30 7.16
C TRP A 70 -7.63 -6.29 6.37
N GLY A 71 -8.24 -7.42 6.04
CA GLY A 71 -7.63 -8.53 5.32
C GLY A 71 -7.91 -8.48 3.81
N GLU A 72 -7.85 -9.65 3.19
CA GLU A 72 -8.14 -9.81 1.76
C GLU A 72 -9.65 -9.76 1.48
N ASP A 73 -9.99 -9.28 0.28
CA ASP A 73 -11.36 -9.30 -0.22
C ASP A 73 -11.96 -10.71 -0.23
N ARG A 74 -13.17 -10.82 0.32
CA ARG A 74 -13.93 -12.06 0.44
C ARG A 74 -14.76 -12.37 -0.80
N LEU A 75 -14.98 -11.39 -1.68
CA LEU A 75 -15.73 -11.56 -2.92
C LEU A 75 -14.85 -12.13 -4.05
N GLY A 76 -13.58 -11.72 -4.12
CA GLY A 76 -12.58 -12.23 -5.05
C GLY A 76 -12.71 -11.61 -6.44
N GLU A 77 -12.84 -12.44 -7.47
CA GLU A 77 -13.06 -11.98 -8.86
C GLU A 77 -14.55 -11.77 -9.20
N ASP A 78 -15.45 -12.10 -8.28
CA ASP A 78 -16.89 -11.98 -8.48
C ASP A 78 -17.36 -10.54 -8.24
N ILE A 79 -18.47 -10.14 -8.87
CA ILE A 79 -19.14 -8.85 -8.66
C ILE A 79 -20.55 -9.14 -8.15
N LEU A 80 -20.95 -8.48 -7.07
CA LEU A 80 -22.26 -8.71 -6.44
C LEU A 80 -23.27 -7.69 -6.97
N ALA A 81 -24.08 -8.11 -7.93
CA ALA A 81 -25.02 -7.21 -8.61
C ALA A 81 -26.22 -6.82 -7.71
N SER A 82 -26.90 -5.73 -8.05
CA SER A 82 -28.07 -5.28 -7.27
C SER A 82 -29.13 -6.37 -7.07
N GLY A 83 -29.49 -6.63 -5.81
CA GLY A 83 -30.43 -7.65 -5.36
C GLY A 83 -29.82 -9.03 -5.12
N GLU A 84 -28.53 -9.23 -5.41
CA GLU A 84 -27.81 -10.47 -5.12
C GLU A 84 -27.29 -10.50 -3.68
N SER A 85 -26.97 -11.71 -3.20
CA SER A 85 -26.43 -11.91 -1.86
C SER A 85 -25.14 -12.74 -1.86
N PHE A 86 -24.19 -12.33 -1.04
CA PHE A 86 -22.97 -13.03 -0.70
C PHE A 86 -23.09 -13.64 0.71
N THR A 87 -22.59 -14.87 0.91
CA THR A 87 -22.63 -15.55 2.22
C THR A 87 -21.27 -16.16 2.54
N VAL A 88 -20.80 -15.94 3.77
CA VAL A 88 -19.55 -16.50 4.31
C VAL A 88 -19.78 -17.13 5.69
N GLU A 89 -19.00 -18.17 6.01
CA GLU A 89 -18.95 -18.77 7.35
C GLU A 89 -17.75 -18.17 8.13
N ILE A 90 -18.01 -17.62 9.31
CA ILE A 90 -17.00 -17.06 10.23
C ILE A 90 -17.22 -17.56 11.66
N GLU A 91 -16.28 -17.35 12.57
CA GLU A 91 -16.47 -17.67 13.99
C GLU A 91 -17.38 -16.64 14.69
N GLU A 92 -18.11 -17.06 15.73
CA GLU A 92 -18.81 -16.13 16.63
C GLU A 92 -17.83 -15.11 17.24
N GLY A 93 -18.21 -13.82 17.28
CA GLY A 93 -17.34 -12.76 17.80
C GLY A 93 -17.78 -11.35 17.44
N THR A 94 -16.87 -10.39 17.65
CA THR A 94 -17.04 -8.98 17.26
C THR A 94 -16.25 -8.74 15.97
N TRP A 95 -16.92 -8.29 14.92
CA TRP A 95 -16.37 -8.17 13.58
C TRP A 95 -16.65 -6.81 12.96
N ASP A 96 -15.74 -6.38 12.09
CA ASP A 96 -15.93 -5.23 11.21
C ASP A 96 -16.24 -5.75 9.80
N ILE A 97 -17.19 -5.10 9.13
CA ILE A 97 -17.65 -5.46 7.78
C ILE A 97 -17.65 -4.19 6.93
N MET A 98 -16.92 -4.18 5.82
CA MET A 98 -16.92 -3.09 4.86
C MET A 98 -17.27 -3.63 3.47
N VAL A 99 -18.07 -2.89 2.72
CA VAL A 99 -18.24 -3.12 1.28
C VAL A 99 -17.92 -1.86 0.50
N THR A 100 -17.47 -2.03 -0.73
CA THR A 100 -17.16 -0.93 -1.66
C THR A 100 -17.88 -1.19 -2.97
N ASP A 101 -18.60 -0.18 -3.47
CA ASP A 101 -19.30 -0.26 -4.75
C ASP A 101 -18.41 0.13 -5.95
N GLU A 102 -19.03 0.26 -7.12
CA GLU A 102 -18.33 0.43 -8.40
C GLU A 102 -17.69 1.82 -8.60
N ASP A 103 -18.14 2.83 -7.86
CA ASP A 103 -17.59 4.19 -7.87
C ASP A 103 -16.71 4.52 -6.65
N GLY A 104 -16.56 3.55 -5.73
CA GLY A 104 -15.61 3.62 -4.62
C GLY A 104 -16.24 4.13 -3.31
N ASP A 105 -17.57 4.29 -3.26
CA ASP A 105 -18.26 4.60 -2.02
C ASP A 105 -18.18 3.38 -1.10
N THR A 106 -17.92 3.63 0.19
CA THR A 106 -17.80 2.58 1.20
C THR A 106 -19.04 2.55 2.07
N TYR A 107 -19.31 1.38 2.64
CA TYR A 107 -20.41 1.15 3.57
C TYR A 107 -19.83 0.25 4.66
N THR A 108 -19.77 0.73 5.91
CA THR A 108 -19.03 0.06 6.97
C THR A 108 -19.87 -0.15 8.22
N LEU A 109 -19.87 -1.39 8.70
CA LEU A 109 -20.37 -1.75 10.02
C LEU A 109 -19.20 -2.06 10.95
N TRP A 110 -19.01 -1.19 11.95
CA TRP A 110 -18.00 -1.37 12.98
C TRP A 110 -18.55 -2.13 14.19
N GLN A 111 -17.73 -3.01 14.74
CA GLN A 111 -17.94 -3.72 16.01
C GLN A 111 -19.28 -4.47 16.08
N VAL A 112 -19.60 -5.19 15.00
CA VAL A 112 -20.82 -6.00 14.90
C VAL A 112 -20.64 -7.26 15.73
N GLU A 113 -21.53 -7.45 16.71
CA GLU A 113 -21.60 -8.68 17.50
C GLU A 113 -22.33 -9.78 16.71
N ILE A 114 -21.60 -10.79 16.29
CA ILE A 114 -22.09 -11.93 15.51
C ILE A 114 -22.15 -13.15 16.43
N GLY A 115 -23.37 -13.53 16.81
CA GLY A 115 -23.64 -14.70 17.66
C GLY A 115 -24.14 -15.92 16.89
N ALA A 116 -24.48 -16.97 17.61
CA ALA A 116 -24.95 -18.27 17.10
C ALA A 116 -26.06 -18.28 16.03
N GLU A 117 -26.81 -17.19 15.86
CA GLU A 117 -27.87 -17.07 14.83
C GLU A 117 -27.35 -16.48 13.50
N GLY A 118 -26.07 -16.13 13.42
CA GLY A 118 -25.46 -15.44 12.29
C GLY A 118 -25.80 -13.95 12.22
N TYR A 119 -25.45 -13.32 11.11
CA TYR A 119 -25.75 -11.92 10.83
C TYR A 119 -26.25 -11.74 9.39
N GLN A 120 -27.18 -10.82 9.20
CA GLN A 120 -27.70 -10.48 7.87
C GLN A 120 -27.68 -8.97 7.71
N TRP A 121 -27.00 -8.52 6.67
CA TRP A 121 -26.96 -7.12 6.28
C TRP A 121 -27.54 -6.94 4.88
N ASN A 122 -28.46 -6.01 4.76
CA ASN A 122 -28.98 -5.55 3.47
C ASN A 122 -28.44 -4.14 3.27
N VAL A 123 -27.37 -4.03 2.47
CA VAL A 123 -26.67 -2.78 2.20
C VAL A 123 -27.59 -1.85 1.43
N THR A 124 -27.80 -0.65 1.94
CA THR A 124 -28.60 0.39 1.30
C THR A 124 -27.82 1.70 1.27
N LEU A 125 -28.29 2.65 0.48
CA LEU A 125 -27.72 4.01 0.47
C LEU A 125 -27.79 4.71 1.85
N ASP A 126 -28.66 4.25 2.76
CA ASP A 126 -28.69 4.76 4.14
C ASP A 126 -27.53 4.21 4.99
N ASP A 127 -26.87 3.14 4.55
CA ASP A 127 -25.69 2.55 5.19
C ASP A 127 -24.38 3.07 4.58
N MET A 128 -24.46 3.93 3.57
CA MET A 128 -23.29 4.54 2.93
C MET A 128 -22.50 5.21 4.04
N ASP A 129 -21.24 4.83 4.16
CA ASP A 129 -20.31 5.63 4.92
C ASP A 129 -20.43 7.02 4.31
N ALA A 130 -20.61 7.99 5.18
CA ALA A 130 -20.56 9.36 4.77
C ALA A 130 -19.22 9.55 4.03
N GLY A 131 -19.24 9.51 2.69
CA GLY A 131 -18.25 10.20 1.89
C GLY A 131 -18.41 11.65 2.26
N TRP A 132 -17.75 12.07 3.35
CA TRP A 132 -17.75 13.45 3.78
C TRP A 132 -19.16 14.07 3.85
N ASP A 133 -20.11 13.47 4.57
CA ASP A 133 -21.32 14.23 4.95
C ASP A 133 -20.89 15.32 5.93
N GLU A 134 -21.00 16.57 5.46
CA GLU A 134 -20.66 17.87 6.05
C GLU A 134 -21.26 18.18 7.45
N ASP A 135 -21.74 17.20 8.23
CA ASP A 135 -22.53 17.44 9.45
C ASP A 135 -22.05 16.72 10.72
N GLU A 136 -21.03 15.86 10.69
CA GLU A 136 -20.27 15.53 11.91
C GLU A 136 -19.03 16.42 11.99
N TYR A 137 -19.25 17.65 12.47
CA TYR A 137 -18.21 18.58 12.92
C TYR A 137 -17.27 17.85 13.92
N PHE A 138 -16.23 17.18 13.42
CA PHE A 138 -14.98 17.16 14.16
C PHE A 138 -14.55 18.61 14.20
N GLU A 139 -14.59 19.22 15.38
CA GLU A 139 -13.96 20.53 15.52
C GLU A 139 -12.51 20.35 15.09
N PRO A 140 -12.02 21.16 14.13
CA PRO A 140 -10.67 21.03 13.62
C PRO A 140 -9.71 21.03 14.81
N LYS A 141 -8.89 19.99 14.85
CA LYS A 141 -7.95 19.79 15.94
C LYS A 141 -6.82 20.79 15.76
N ILE A 142 -6.57 21.55 16.82
CA ILE A 142 -5.42 22.45 16.89
C ILE A 142 -4.29 21.73 17.60
N VAL A 143 -3.19 21.52 16.88
CA VAL A 143 -1.90 21.07 17.41
C VAL A 143 -1.01 22.30 17.61
N GLU A 144 -0.31 22.38 18.75
CA GLU A 144 0.63 23.46 19.02
C GLU A 144 2.04 22.91 19.23
N SER A 145 3.04 23.56 18.62
CA SER A 145 4.46 23.24 18.83
C SER A 145 5.34 24.49 18.81
N GLY A 146 6.63 24.32 19.10
CA GLY A 146 7.59 25.42 19.09
C GLY A 146 7.55 26.32 20.32
N GLU A 147 8.31 27.41 20.25
CA GLU A 147 8.47 28.41 21.31
C GLU A 147 8.72 29.77 20.64
N GLY A 148 8.06 30.82 21.11
CA GLY A 148 8.19 32.13 20.49
C GLY A 148 7.20 33.18 20.97
N THR A 149 7.17 34.30 20.25
CA THR A 149 6.28 35.43 20.56
C THR A 149 5.26 35.72 19.46
N THR A 150 5.40 35.07 18.31
CA THR A 150 4.47 35.07 17.18
C THR A 150 4.27 33.64 16.69
N PHE A 151 3.43 33.44 15.66
CA PHE A 151 3.01 32.11 15.23
C PHE A 151 3.01 31.97 13.70
N ILE A 152 3.15 30.72 13.26
CA ILE A 152 2.83 30.25 11.92
C ILE A 152 1.68 29.26 12.09
N SER A 153 0.54 29.52 11.45
CA SER A 153 -0.63 28.65 11.40
C SER A 153 -0.67 27.94 10.05
N ILE A 154 -0.77 26.61 10.07
CA ILE A 154 -0.78 25.73 8.89
C ILE A 154 -2.05 24.90 8.99
N ILE A 155 -2.98 25.11 8.06
CA ILE A 155 -4.26 24.41 7.98
C ILE A 155 -4.21 23.41 6.83
N ASN A 156 -4.59 22.16 7.08
CA ASN A 156 -4.73 21.17 6.02
C ASN A 156 -6.00 21.45 5.19
N ASP A 157 -5.83 21.83 3.93
CA ASP A 157 -6.92 22.05 2.96
C ASP A 157 -6.65 21.27 1.65
N LEU A 158 -6.08 20.07 1.77
CA LEU A 158 -5.68 19.23 0.64
C LEU A 158 -6.83 18.45 -0.01
N GLY A 159 -8.05 18.53 0.54
CA GLY A 159 -9.21 17.86 -0.02
C GLY A 159 -9.24 16.36 0.28
N GLY A 160 -8.76 15.96 1.47
CA GLY A 160 -8.82 14.59 1.97
C GLY A 160 -7.48 13.86 2.14
N TYR A 161 -6.35 14.52 1.84
CA TYR A 161 -5.01 13.99 2.10
C TYR A 161 -4.52 14.41 3.48
N ASP A 162 -4.04 13.45 4.27
CA ASP A 162 -3.54 13.68 5.62
C ASP A 162 -2.09 14.17 5.59
N ILE A 163 -1.77 15.18 6.40
CA ILE A 163 -0.39 15.67 6.53
C ILE A 163 0.33 14.88 7.60
N PHE A 164 1.47 14.29 7.23
CA PHE A 164 2.29 13.43 8.09
C PHE A 164 3.46 14.18 8.70
N TYR A 165 4.08 15.11 7.96
CA TYR A 165 5.25 15.85 8.44
C TYR A 165 5.15 17.33 8.13
N VAL A 166 5.56 18.16 9.10
CA VAL A 166 5.65 19.61 8.93
C VAL A 166 7.00 20.10 9.44
N TYR A 167 7.72 20.81 8.58
CA TYR A 167 9.02 21.42 8.89
C TYR A 167 8.88 22.93 8.84
N VAL A 168 9.38 23.60 9.87
CA VAL A 168 9.37 25.08 10.00
C VAL A 168 10.70 25.49 10.57
N ASP A 169 11.52 26.15 9.75
CA ASP A 169 12.89 26.55 10.12
C ASP A 169 13.22 27.93 9.56
N ALA A 170 14.18 28.62 10.19
CA ALA A 170 14.62 29.91 9.68
C ALA A 170 15.25 29.73 8.29
N SER A 171 15.00 30.64 7.35
CA SER A 171 15.45 30.47 5.94
C SER A 171 16.96 30.46 5.74
N ASP A 172 17.73 30.74 6.78
CA ASP A 172 19.20 30.64 6.79
C ASP A 172 19.72 29.35 7.46
N SER A 173 18.81 28.45 7.84
CA SER A 173 19.06 27.21 8.55
C SER A 173 18.61 25.99 7.73
N PRO A 174 19.26 24.83 7.89
CA PRO A 174 18.75 23.59 7.30
C PRO A 174 17.45 23.17 8.00
N TRP A 175 16.67 22.31 7.34
CA TRP A 175 15.50 21.67 7.93
C TRP A 175 15.84 20.97 9.24
N GLY A 176 15.01 21.22 10.25
CA GLY A 176 15.08 20.66 11.58
C GLY A 176 14.25 19.39 11.73
N GLU A 177 13.82 19.15 12.96
CA GLU A 177 12.91 18.05 13.28
C GLU A 177 11.48 18.40 12.88
N ASP A 178 10.68 17.37 12.60
CA ASP A 178 9.26 17.49 12.37
C ASP A 178 8.55 18.18 13.57
N ARG A 179 7.63 19.10 13.23
CA ARG A 179 6.87 19.93 14.16
C ARG A 179 5.57 19.27 14.62
N LEU A 180 5.10 18.21 13.96
CA LEU A 180 3.93 17.42 14.36
C LEU A 180 4.28 16.32 15.37
N GLY A 181 5.45 15.71 15.25
CA GLY A 181 5.92 14.65 16.13
C GLY A 181 5.24 13.31 15.85
N ALA A 182 4.22 12.97 16.63
CA ALA A 182 3.45 11.73 16.46
C ALA A 182 1.98 12.00 16.09
N GLU A 183 1.64 13.28 15.95
CA GLU A 183 0.31 13.72 15.53
C GLU A 183 0.23 13.75 14.00
N LEU A 184 -0.97 13.59 13.46
CA LEU A 184 -1.30 13.82 12.05
C LEU A 184 -2.25 15.02 11.98
N LEU A 185 -2.26 15.74 10.85
CA LEU A 185 -3.30 16.73 10.54
C LEU A 185 -4.24 16.14 9.50
N TYR A 186 -5.46 15.85 9.92
CA TYR A 186 -6.56 15.51 9.01
C TYR A 186 -7.07 16.77 8.30
N GLN A 187 -7.98 16.64 7.35
CA GLN A 187 -8.63 17.79 6.71
C GLN A 187 -9.15 18.79 7.75
N ASP A 188 -8.92 20.08 7.48
CA ASP A 188 -9.26 21.24 8.31
C ASP A 188 -8.49 21.34 9.65
N ASP A 189 -7.71 20.33 10.06
CA ASP A 189 -6.86 20.43 11.25
C ASP A 189 -5.79 21.52 11.08
N GLU A 190 -5.39 22.11 12.20
CA GLU A 190 -4.45 23.23 12.26
C GLU A 190 -3.22 22.87 13.09
N LEU A 191 -2.03 23.13 12.56
CA LEU A 191 -0.80 23.22 13.34
C LEU A 191 -0.41 24.69 13.56
N ILE A 192 -0.27 25.07 14.81
CA ILE A 192 0.32 26.35 15.23
C ILE A 192 1.76 26.12 15.71
N VAL A 193 2.72 26.68 14.98
CA VAL A 193 4.14 26.68 15.38
C VAL A 193 4.50 28.05 15.95
N TRP A 194 4.81 28.09 17.24
CA TRP A 194 5.30 29.30 17.91
C TRP A 194 6.76 29.57 17.55
N VAL A 195 7.02 30.79 17.07
CA VAL A 195 8.33 31.26 16.62
C VAL A 195 8.60 32.70 17.06
N ASP A 196 9.86 33.14 16.98
CA ASP A 196 10.18 34.57 17.08
C ASP A 196 10.02 35.25 15.71
N PRO A 197 9.76 36.58 15.63
CA PRO A 197 9.65 37.26 14.34
C PRO A 197 10.92 37.12 13.50
N GLY A 198 10.77 36.80 12.22
CA GLY A 198 11.88 36.46 11.33
C GLY A 198 11.43 36.01 9.95
N THR A 199 12.38 35.48 9.17
CA THR A 199 12.11 34.90 7.85
C THR A 199 12.28 33.39 7.93
N TYR A 200 11.27 32.65 7.47
CA TYR A 200 11.16 31.21 7.63
C TYR A 200 10.90 30.49 6.31
N ASP A 201 11.30 29.23 6.25
CA ASP A 201 10.90 28.28 5.23
C ASP A 201 9.96 27.25 5.88
N ILE A 202 8.94 26.81 5.14
CA ILE A 202 7.97 25.80 5.56
C ILE A 202 7.94 24.70 4.51
N LYS A 203 8.05 23.43 4.93
CA LYS A 203 7.79 22.25 4.09
C LYS A 203 6.75 21.38 4.76
N VAL A 204 5.78 20.92 3.99
CA VAL A 204 4.76 19.96 4.40
C VAL A 204 4.92 18.71 3.53
N GLU A 205 4.63 17.54 4.09
CA GLU A 205 4.63 16.24 3.40
C GLU A 205 3.38 15.47 3.83
N ASP A 206 2.61 15.00 2.85
CA ASP A 206 1.36 14.27 3.05
C ASP A 206 1.55 12.74 3.11
N VAL A 207 0.43 12.02 3.10
CA VAL A 207 0.35 10.57 3.31
C VAL A 207 0.99 9.75 2.18
N ASP A 208 0.98 10.24 0.94
CA ASP A 208 1.59 9.61 -0.23
C ASP A 208 2.97 10.19 -0.57
N GLY A 209 3.39 11.24 0.13
CA GLY A 209 4.77 11.74 0.13
C GLY A 209 4.99 12.94 -0.79
N ASP A 210 3.91 13.54 -1.30
CA ASP A 210 3.96 14.80 -2.01
C ASP A 210 4.36 15.92 -1.04
N THR A 211 5.11 16.90 -1.55
CA THR A 211 5.62 18.01 -0.74
C THR A 211 5.03 19.33 -1.15
N TYR A 212 4.91 20.24 -0.19
CA TYR A 212 4.36 21.58 -0.38
C TYR A 212 5.30 22.54 0.35
N THR A 213 5.96 23.45 -0.38
CA THR A 213 7.03 24.26 0.20
C THR A 213 6.84 25.76 -0.01
N LEU A 214 6.86 26.52 1.09
CA LEU A 214 6.96 27.98 1.08
C LEU A 214 8.35 28.43 1.49
N TRP A 215 9.00 29.19 0.60
CA TRP A 215 10.35 29.71 0.82
C TRP A 215 10.33 31.19 1.22
N GLY A 216 11.09 31.53 2.26
CA GLY A 216 11.43 32.91 2.62
C GLY A 216 10.24 33.75 3.07
N ILE A 217 9.28 33.15 3.78
CA ILE A 217 8.12 33.88 4.30
C ILE A 217 8.55 34.80 5.45
N ASP A 218 8.08 36.04 5.43
CA ASP A 218 8.32 37.00 6.51
C ASP A 218 7.21 36.89 7.57
N VAL A 219 7.58 36.47 8.78
CA VAL A 219 6.68 36.33 9.93
C VAL A 219 6.89 37.51 10.87
N ASP A 220 5.89 38.38 10.96
CA ASP A 220 5.91 39.55 11.84
C ASP A 220 5.12 39.35 13.14
N GLU A 221 4.86 40.43 13.88
CA GLU A 221 4.14 40.38 15.17
C GLU A 221 2.67 39.92 15.06
N ASN A 222 2.11 39.84 13.85
CA ASN A 222 0.75 39.38 13.60
C ASN A 222 0.66 37.89 13.24
N GLY A 223 1.81 37.23 13.07
CA GLY A 223 1.90 35.84 12.64
C GLY A 223 1.77 35.67 11.12
N PHE A 224 1.74 34.41 10.69
CA PHE A 224 1.52 34.00 9.31
C PHE A 224 0.52 32.84 9.28
N GLU A 225 -0.32 32.78 8.25
CA GLU A 225 -1.35 31.76 8.08
C GLU A 225 -1.24 31.19 6.67
N TRP A 226 -1.27 29.87 6.57
CA TRP A 226 -1.22 29.14 5.31
C TRP A 226 -2.27 28.03 5.30
N PHE A 227 -3.16 28.08 4.31
CA PHE A 227 -4.04 26.97 3.96
C PHE A 227 -3.30 26.17 2.90
N VAL A 228 -2.87 24.95 3.26
CA VAL A 228 -2.14 24.07 2.34
C VAL A 228 -3.15 23.47 1.39
N THR A 229 -3.07 23.82 0.11
CA THR A 229 -3.96 23.32 -0.93
C THR A 229 -3.17 22.54 -1.99
N LEU A 230 -3.87 21.75 -2.81
CA LEU A 230 -3.24 21.06 -3.95
C LEU A 230 -2.56 22.03 -4.94
N ASP A 231 -2.96 23.29 -4.99
CA ASP A 231 -2.31 24.32 -5.80
C ASP A 231 -0.93 24.73 -5.25
N ASP A 232 -0.65 24.47 -3.97
CA ASP A 232 0.64 24.70 -3.31
C ASP A 232 1.58 23.50 -3.44
N MET A 233 1.11 22.39 -4.01
CA MET A 233 1.93 21.21 -4.24
C MET A 233 3.17 21.64 -4.98
N ASP A 234 4.33 21.34 -4.38
CA ASP A 234 5.58 21.44 -5.09
C ASP A 234 5.35 20.60 -6.32
N SER A 235 5.35 21.26 -7.48
CA SER A 235 5.51 20.50 -8.71
C SER A 235 6.69 19.57 -8.44
N MET A 236 6.60 18.32 -8.90
CA MET A 236 7.78 17.58 -9.33
C MET A 236 8.45 18.42 -10.46
N SER A 237 8.86 19.65 -10.17
CA SER A 237 9.73 20.45 -10.99
C SER A 237 11.04 19.72 -10.87
N ASP A 238 11.36 18.89 -11.85
CA ASP A 238 12.13 19.29 -13.05
C ASP A 238 13.37 20.18 -12.79
N ASP A 239 13.74 20.41 -11.52
CA ASP A 239 14.87 21.20 -11.02
C ASP A 239 15.65 20.45 -9.92
N VAL A 240 15.17 19.28 -9.48
CA VAL A 240 16.12 18.20 -9.16
C VAL A 240 16.60 17.70 -10.50
N VAL A 241 17.76 18.20 -10.94
CA VAL A 241 18.59 17.45 -11.89
C VAL A 241 18.98 16.17 -11.16
N TYR A 242 18.11 15.16 -11.22
CA TYR A 242 18.57 13.79 -11.19
C TYR A 242 19.50 13.72 -12.40
N GLU A 243 20.81 13.76 -12.16
CA GLU A 243 21.74 13.28 -13.18
C GLU A 243 21.28 11.83 -13.43
N GLY A 244 20.49 11.64 -14.50
CA GLY A 244 20.00 10.34 -14.90
C GLY A 244 21.15 9.36 -14.89
N VAL A 245 20.90 8.18 -14.35
CA VAL A 245 21.94 7.15 -14.28
C VAL A 245 22.01 6.51 -15.67
N SER A 246 23.14 6.67 -16.34
CA SER A 246 23.42 5.92 -17.57
C SER A 246 23.90 4.50 -17.20
N LEU A 247 23.06 3.51 -17.49
CA LEU A 247 23.37 2.09 -17.34
C LEU A 247 23.89 1.52 -18.66
N GLU A 248 24.71 0.46 -18.59
CA GLU A 248 25.19 -0.24 -19.78
C GLU A 248 25.09 -1.75 -19.60
N THR A 249 24.71 -2.46 -20.66
CA THR A 249 24.63 -3.92 -20.70
C THR A 249 24.90 -4.45 -22.11
N GLY A 250 25.09 -5.76 -22.27
CA GLY A 250 25.38 -6.39 -23.56
C GLY A 250 26.87 -6.46 -23.93
N ASP A 251 27.15 -7.14 -25.05
CA ASP A 251 28.51 -7.50 -25.49
C ASP A 251 28.80 -7.10 -26.97
N GLY A 252 27.88 -6.38 -27.61
CA GLY A 252 27.96 -5.98 -29.01
C GLY A 252 28.83 -4.75 -29.28
N ILE A 253 28.71 -4.20 -30.49
CA ILE A 253 29.47 -3.00 -30.93
C ILE A 253 28.60 -1.81 -31.33
N ALA A 254 27.29 -2.04 -31.49
CA ALA A 254 26.31 -1.00 -31.81
C ALA A 254 25.52 -0.66 -30.54
N PRO A 255 25.45 0.62 -30.13
CA PRO A 255 24.70 1.02 -28.95
C PRO A 255 23.20 1.17 -29.27
N VAL A 256 22.33 0.58 -28.47
CA VAL A 256 20.90 0.92 -28.42
C VAL A 256 20.64 1.64 -27.11
N THR A 257 20.45 2.94 -27.16
CA THR A 257 20.23 3.78 -25.96
C THR A 257 18.74 4.07 -25.81
N ILE A 258 18.19 3.70 -24.67
CA ILE A 258 16.80 3.92 -24.30
C ILE A 258 16.77 4.89 -23.13
N LEU A 259 16.19 6.07 -23.35
CA LEU A 259 16.00 7.12 -22.35
C LEU A 259 14.58 7.06 -21.82
N ASN A 260 14.42 7.09 -20.50
CA ASN A 260 13.12 7.25 -19.85
C ASN A 260 12.69 8.74 -19.90
N ASP A 261 11.71 9.04 -20.76
CA ASP A 261 11.06 10.34 -20.95
C ASP A 261 9.53 10.22 -20.72
N LEU A 262 9.11 9.33 -19.81
CA LEU A 262 7.70 9.08 -19.50
C LEU A 262 7.06 10.15 -18.60
N GLY A 263 7.85 11.08 -18.05
CA GLY A 263 7.36 12.18 -17.22
C GLY A 263 6.90 11.72 -15.83
N GLY A 264 7.78 11.03 -15.10
CA GLY A 264 7.57 10.59 -13.71
C GLY A 264 7.31 9.08 -13.51
N TRP A 265 7.22 8.30 -14.59
CA TRP A 265 7.01 6.84 -14.50
C TRP A 265 8.31 6.07 -14.61
N ASP A 266 8.56 5.16 -13.67
CA ASP A 266 9.75 4.32 -13.64
C ASP A 266 9.63 3.13 -14.58
N ILE A 267 10.67 2.84 -15.37
CA ILE A 267 10.72 1.65 -16.23
C ILE A 267 11.34 0.48 -15.47
N PHE A 268 10.58 -0.62 -15.37
CA PHE A 268 10.95 -1.82 -14.62
C PHE A 268 11.59 -2.89 -15.50
N TYR A 269 11.22 -2.94 -16.79
CA TYR A 269 11.77 -3.93 -17.72
C TYR A 269 12.12 -3.31 -19.07
N VAL A 270 13.27 -3.69 -19.61
CA VAL A 270 13.74 -3.29 -20.94
C VAL A 270 14.11 -4.53 -21.74
N TYR A 271 13.55 -4.66 -22.93
CA TYR A 271 13.83 -5.75 -23.87
C TYR A 271 14.39 -5.17 -25.16
N VAL A 272 15.50 -5.74 -25.63
CA VAL A 272 16.12 -5.42 -26.92
C VAL A 272 16.58 -6.74 -27.52
N ASP A 273 15.86 -7.22 -28.53
CA ASP A 273 16.04 -8.57 -29.08
C ASP A 273 15.94 -8.58 -30.61
N PRO A 274 16.65 -9.49 -31.31
CA PRO A 274 16.56 -9.58 -32.77
C PRO A 274 15.13 -9.81 -33.25
N SER A 275 14.68 -9.08 -34.28
CA SER A 275 13.29 -9.16 -34.79
C SER A 275 12.91 -10.52 -35.40
N ASP A 276 13.87 -11.42 -35.61
CA ASP A 276 13.64 -12.78 -36.08
C ASP A 276 13.58 -13.83 -34.94
N GLY A 277 13.67 -13.39 -33.69
CA GLY A 277 13.63 -14.21 -32.48
C GLY A 277 12.47 -13.85 -31.54
N PRO A 278 12.24 -14.67 -30.50
CA PRO A 278 11.38 -14.28 -29.38
C PRO A 278 12.07 -13.26 -28.48
N TRP A 279 11.29 -12.56 -27.64
CA TRP A 279 11.81 -11.76 -26.53
C TRP A 279 12.72 -12.58 -25.63
N GLY A 280 13.84 -11.96 -25.24
CA GLY A 280 14.86 -12.51 -24.37
C GLY A 280 14.62 -12.19 -22.90
N GLU A 281 15.71 -12.16 -22.15
CA GLU A 281 15.69 -11.72 -20.75
C GLU A 281 15.71 -10.19 -20.69
N ASP A 282 15.14 -9.65 -19.61
CA ASP A 282 15.22 -8.23 -19.29
C ASP A 282 16.70 -7.76 -19.23
N ARG A 283 16.92 -6.57 -19.78
CA ARG A 283 18.22 -5.92 -19.92
C ARG A 283 18.59 -5.08 -18.69
N LEU A 284 17.64 -4.68 -17.86
CA LEU A 284 17.87 -3.95 -16.60
C LEU A 284 18.31 -4.86 -15.45
N GLY A 285 17.78 -6.08 -15.40
CA GLY A 285 18.08 -7.06 -14.36
C GLY A 285 17.40 -6.73 -13.03
N ALA A 286 18.11 -6.08 -12.13
CA ALA A 286 17.58 -5.65 -10.83
C ALA A 286 17.59 -4.12 -10.66
N ASP A 287 18.10 -3.41 -11.65
CA ASP A 287 18.10 -1.96 -11.69
C ASP A 287 16.74 -1.45 -12.17
N ILE A 288 16.39 -0.23 -11.79
CA ILE A 288 15.17 0.47 -12.21
C ILE A 288 15.60 1.70 -12.99
N LEU A 289 14.97 1.95 -14.14
CA LEU A 289 15.29 3.09 -14.98
C LEU A 289 14.33 4.24 -14.66
N THR A 290 14.74 5.09 -13.72
CA THR A 290 13.95 6.25 -13.27
C THR A 290 13.93 7.36 -14.32
N GLU A 291 13.10 8.38 -14.11
CA GLU A 291 13.00 9.54 -15.01
C GLU A 291 14.38 10.12 -15.37
N SER A 292 14.53 10.51 -16.64
CA SER A 292 15.77 11.05 -17.23
C SER A 292 16.99 10.11 -17.22
N SER A 293 16.88 8.88 -16.69
CA SER A 293 17.93 7.86 -16.79
C SER A 293 17.89 7.16 -18.15
N ASP A 294 19.05 6.68 -18.60
CA ASP A 294 19.17 5.92 -19.84
C ASP A 294 19.85 4.57 -19.63
N ILE A 295 19.51 3.59 -20.47
CA ILE A 295 20.26 2.36 -20.59
C ILE A 295 20.77 2.20 -22.01
N THR A 296 22.06 1.90 -22.14
CA THR A 296 22.67 1.51 -23.42
C THR A 296 22.88 -0.01 -23.46
N VAL A 297 22.17 -0.67 -24.38
CA VAL A 297 22.31 -2.10 -24.69
C VAL A 297 23.24 -2.27 -25.90
N TRP A 298 24.41 -2.86 -25.69
CA TRP A 298 25.39 -3.14 -26.73
C TRP A 298 25.03 -4.40 -27.51
N VAL A 299 24.67 -4.25 -28.78
CA VAL A 299 24.24 -5.32 -29.69
C VAL A 299 25.12 -5.42 -30.94
N ASP A 300 25.06 -6.54 -31.64
CA ASP A 300 25.66 -6.64 -32.98
C ASP A 300 24.75 -5.92 -34.01
N PRO A 301 25.29 -5.27 -35.06
CA PRO A 301 24.46 -4.64 -36.08
C PRO A 301 23.43 -5.60 -36.70
N GLY A 302 22.18 -5.17 -36.81
CA GLY A 302 21.06 -6.03 -37.20
C GLY A 302 19.71 -5.33 -37.09
N THR A 303 18.63 -6.09 -37.19
CA THR A 303 17.25 -5.58 -37.03
C THR A 303 16.70 -6.09 -35.70
N TYR A 304 16.18 -5.19 -34.87
CA TYR A 304 15.78 -5.44 -33.49
C TYR A 304 14.35 -4.96 -33.21
N ASP A 305 13.69 -5.68 -32.31
CA ASP A 305 12.48 -5.25 -31.64
C ASP A 305 12.85 -4.76 -30.24
N MET A 306 12.17 -3.73 -29.76
CA MET A 306 12.42 -3.10 -28.46
C MET A 306 11.10 -2.96 -27.73
N LYS A 307 11.08 -3.33 -26.45
CA LYS A 307 9.91 -3.15 -25.58
C LYS A 307 10.37 -2.63 -24.23
N VAL A 308 9.64 -1.68 -23.66
CA VAL A 308 9.76 -1.36 -22.25
C VAL A 308 8.42 -1.56 -21.55
N GLU A 309 8.50 -1.78 -20.24
CA GLU A 309 7.34 -1.94 -19.35
C GLU A 309 7.61 -1.13 -18.09
N ASP A 310 6.67 -0.24 -17.76
CA ASP A 310 6.78 0.65 -16.60
C ASP A 310 6.24 0.02 -15.31
N VAL A 311 6.14 0.83 -14.26
CA VAL A 311 5.81 0.40 -12.90
C VAL A 311 4.38 -0.14 -12.74
N ASP A 312 3.42 0.33 -13.54
CA ASP A 312 2.03 -0.12 -13.49
C ASP A 312 1.69 -1.19 -14.55
N GLY A 313 2.66 -1.48 -15.43
CA GLY A 313 2.62 -2.59 -16.38
C GLY A 313 2.22 -2.19 -17.79
N ASP A 314 2.15 -0.88 -18.08
CA ASP A 314 1.95 -0.37 -19.42
C ASP A 314 3.19 -0.66 -20.30
N THR A 315 2.94 -0.96 -21.58
CA THR A 315 4.00 -1.36 -22.52
C THR A 315 4.14 -0.39 -23.68
N TYR A 316 5.37 -0.24 -24.12
CA TYR A 316 5.77 0.64 -25.21
C TYR A 316 6.66 -0.17 -26.14
N THR A 317 6.30 -0.28 -27.42
CA THR A 317 6.97 -1.23 -28.32
C THR A 317 7.37 -0.65 -29.68
N LEU A 318 8.64 -0.84 -30.05
CA LEU A 318 9.16 -0.62 -31.40
C LEU A 318 9.47 -1.93 -32.10
N TRP A 319 9.03 -2.04 -33.36
CA TRP A 319 9.18 -3.25 -34.17
C TRP A 319 10.08 -3.00 -35.39
N GLY A 320 11.03 -3.90 -35.62
CA GLY A 320 11.81 -3.96 -36.86
C GLY A 320 12.78 -2.80 -37.08
N ILE A 321 13.42 -2.33 -36.01
CA ILE A 321 14.37 -1.21 -36.05
C ILE A 321 15.73 -1.70 -36.57
N ASP A 322 16.21 -1.09 -37.65
CA ASP A 322 17.54 -1.34 -38.18
C ASP A 322 18.60 -0.59 -37.35
N VAL A 323 19.46 -1.34 -36.65
CA VAL A 323 20.56 -0.83 -35.81
C VAL A 323 21.89 -1.06 -36.54
N ASP A 324 22.57 0.02 -36.93
CA ASP A 324 23.89 -0.03 -37.56
C ASP A 324 25.04 0.28 -36.58
N GLU A 325 26.28 0.41 -37.07
CA GLU A 325 27.45 0.67 -36.22
C GLU A 325 27.40 1.99 -35.44
N ASN A 326 26.51 2.92 -35.80
CA ASN A 326 26.27 4.17 -35.08
C ASN A 326 25.20 4.02 -33.99
N GLY A 327 24.50 2.89 -33.95
CA GLY A 327 23.48 2.60 -32.95
C GLY A 327 22.08 3.13 -33.26
N PHE A 328 21.25 3.16 -32.24
CA PHE A 328 19.90 3.72 -32.24
C PHE A 328 19.59 4.34 -30.89
N GLU A 329 18.85 5.45 -30.89
CA GLU A 329 18.40 6.15 -29.68
C GLU A 329 16.88 6.20 -29.67
N TRP A 330 16.28 5.84 -28.54
CA TRP A 330 14.85 5.92 -28.29
C TRP A 330 14.59 6.66 -26.97
N ALA A 331 13.96 7.83 -27.05
CA ALA A 331 13.40 8.50 -25.89
C ALA A 331 11.94 8.03 -25.75
N VAL A 332 11.72 7.10 -24.82
CA VAL A 332 10.38 6.54 -24.58
C VAL A 332 9.54 7.59 -23.89
N ASN A 333 8.41 7.95 -24.50
CA ASN A 333 7.47 8.90 -23.93
C ASN A 333 6.05 8.32 -24.02
N LEU A 334 5.08 8.98 -23.38
CA LEU A 334 3.70 8.51 -23.30
C LEU A 334 3.00 8.34 -24.67
N ASP A 335 3.48 8.99 -25.74
CA ASP A 335 2.93 8.79 -27.10
C ASP A 335 3.33 7.42 -27.71
N ASP A 336 4.31 6.72 -27.14
CA ASP A 336 4.80 5.42 -27.62
C ASP A 336 4.03 4.20 -27.03
N MET A 337 3.04 4.45 -26.17
CA MET A 337 2.26 3.40 -25.48
C MET A 337 1.39 2.58 -26.45
N ASP A 338 1.29 1.26 -26.22
CA ASP A 338 0.67 0.26 -27.12
C ASP A 338 -0.88 0.27 -27.23
#